data_AF-F6ZZZ4-F1
#
_entry.id   AF-F6ZZZ4-F1
#
_cell.length_a   1.000
_cell.length_b   1.000
_cell.length_c   1.000
_cell.angle_alpha   90.00
_cell.angle_beta   90.00
_cell.angle_gamma   90.00
#
_symmetry.space_group_name_H-M   'P 1'
#
loop_
_entity.id
_entity.type
_entity.pdbx_description
1 polymer ?
#
loop_
_entity_poly.entity_id
_entity_poly.type
_entity_poly.pdbx_seq_one_letter_code
_entity_poly.pdbx_strand_id
1 'polypeptide(L)'
;MAYGLPRKHTVKSILRGSCYNVQEPWELALLTKTLYNNIANIGVPLFEDIIYGRSFKTVLGKRTEEFLLPTAEMIETERAFELKRLKEIELRKNAGDQVQALLKDKKFGLRRPLPPKK
;
A
#
# COMPACT_ATOMS: atom_id res chain seq x y z
N MET A 1 -1.70 -27.63 27.60
CA MET A 1 -2.83 -26.81 27.13
C MET A 1 -2.35 -25.95 25.97
N ALA A 2 -2.72 -26.27 24.73
CA ALA A 2 -2.33 -25.48 23.56
C ALA A 2 -3.48 -24.53 23.20
N TYR A 3 -3.29 -23.24 23.49
CA TYR A 3 -4.24 -22.19 23.10
C TYR A 3 -4.11 -21.89 21.60
N GLY A 4 -4.62 -22.80 20.77
CA GLY A 4 -4.58 -22.75 19.30
C GLY A 4 -5.66 -21.87 18.69
N LEU A 5 -5.87 -20.64 19.19
CA LEU A 5 -6.69 -19.65 18.48
C LEU A 5 -5.76 -18.82 17.57
N PRO A 6 -5.93 -18.85 16.24
CA PRO A 6 -5.20 -17.95 15.37
C PRO A 6 -5.67 -16.53 15.66
N ARG A 7 -4.87 -15.75 16.39
CA ARG A 7 -5.10 -14.31 16.54
C ARG A 7 -5.07 -13.70 15.14
N LYS A 8 -6.20 -13.13 14.72
CA LYS A 8 -6.37 -12.47 13.41
C LYS A 8 -5.31 -11.40 13.13
N HIS A 9 -4.71 -10.83 14.18
CA HIS A 9 -3.65 -9.83 14.10
C HIS A 9 -2.46 -10.24 14.98
N THR A 10 -1.45 -10.86 14.36
CA THR A 10 -0.12 -11.05 14.96
C THR A 10 0.77 -9.86 14.59
N VAL A 11 1.82 -9.59 15.37
CA VAL A 11 2.80 -8.52 15.08
C VAL A 11 3.33 -8.62 13.64
N LYS A 12 3.61 -9.84 13.18
CA LYS A 12 4.02 -10.14 11.81
C LYS A 12 2.98 -9.73 10.77
N SER A 13 1.68 -9.91 11.07
CA SER A 13 0.60 -9.50 10.15
C SER A 13 0.42 -7.98 10.07
N ILE A 14 0.63 -7.27 11.18
CA ILE A 14 0.50 -5.79 11.23
C ILE A 14 1.67 -5.13 10.50
N LEU A 15 2.89 -5.66 10.67
CA LEU A 15 4.11 -5.10 10.08
C LEU A 15 4.44 -5.65 8.69
N ARG A 16 3.57 -6.48 8.10
CA ARG A 16 3.81 -7.18 6.82
C ARG A 16 4.09 -6.24 5.64
N GLY A 17 3.61 -5.00 5.68
CA GLY A 17 3.86 -3.97 4.67
C GLY A 17 4.90 -2.92 5.05
N SER A 18 5.54 -3.07 6.21
CA SER A 18 6.56 -2.15 6.70
C SER A 18 7.98 -2.62 6.36
N CYS A 19 8.97 -1.74 6.49
CA CYS A 19 10.38 -2.10 6.31
C CYS A 19 10.97 -2.88 7.49
N TYR A 20 10.18 -3.17 8.53
CA TYR A 20 10.66 -3.82 9.74
C TYR A 20 10.24 -5.29 9.78
N ASN A 21 11.23 -6.18 9.94
CA ASN A 21 10.98 -7.60 10.14
C ASN A 21 11.09 -7.92 11.64
N VAL A 22 9.96 -8.17 12.29
CA VAL A 22 9.89 -8.50 13.71
C VAL A 22 9.70 -10.00 13.88
N GLN A 23 10.73 -10.67 14.38
CA GLN A 23 10.71 -12.09 14.69
C GLN A 23 10.18 -12.34 16.10
N GLU A 24 10.57 -11.50 17.05
CA GLU A 24 10.34 -11.71 18.48
C GLU A 24 9.57 -10.55 19.13
N PRO A 25 8.76 -10.80 20.17
CA PRO A 25 7.88 -9.77 20.73
C PRO A 25 8.61 -8.56 21.33
N TRP A 26 9.84 -8.73 21.85
CA TRP A 26 10.60 -7.63 22.45
C TRP A 26 11.20 -6.67 21.44
N GLU A 27 11.42 -7.12 20.19
CA GLU A 27 11.86 -6.24 19.10
C GLU A 27 10.81 -5.17 18.81
N LEU A 28 9.53 -5.50 18.97
CA LEU A 28 8.44 -4.53 18.88
C LEU A 28 8.56 -3.46 19.98
N ALA A 29 8.84 -3.87 21.22
CA ALA A 29 9.03 -2.94 22.32
C ALA A 29 10.22 -2.00 22.06
N LEU A 30 11.32 -2.54 21.51
CA LEU A 30 12.47 -1.75 21.09
C LEU A 30 12.11 -0.75 19.99
N LEU A 31 11.39 -1.19 18.95
CA LEU A 31 10.92 -0.33 17.86
C LEU A 31 9.99 0.79 18.35
N THR A 32 9.10 0.49 19.29
CA THR A 32 8.25 1.54 19.89
C THR A 32 9.06 2.55 20.69
N LYS A 33 10.09 2.10 21.42
CA LYS A 33 10.97 2.98 22.19
C LYS A 33 11.81 3.87 21.27
N THR A 34 12.37 3.31 20.19
CA THR A 34 13.14 4.10 19.22
C THR A 34 12.26 5.09 18.48
N LEU A 35 11.06 4.70 18.07
CA LEU A 35 10.08 5.60 17.47
C LEU A 35 9.74 6.77 18.41
N TYR A 36 9.48 6.50 19.69
CA TYR A 36 9.19 7.54 20.66
C TYR A 36 10.35 8.53 20.84
N ASN A 37 11.57 8.01 20.98
CA ASN A 37 12.76 8.85 21.09
C ASN A 37 13.01 9.69 19.83
N ASN A 38 12.80 9.10 18.65
CA ASN A 38 12.96 9.81 17.38
C ASN A 38 11.92 10.93 17.25
N ILE A 39 10.67 10.67 17.61
CA ILE A 39 9.61 11.68 17.63
C ILE A 39 9.96 12.83 18.59
N ALA A 40 10.43 12.50 19.80
CA ALA A 40 10.86 13.49 20.78
C ALA A 40 12.02 14.35 20.24
N ASN A 41 12.99 13.73 19.56
CA ASN A 41 14.15 14.42 18.99
C ASN A 41 13.82 15.28 17.77
N ILE A 42 12.84 14.87 16.94
CA ILE A 42 12.40 15.64 15.76
C ILE A 42 11.64 16.91 16.19
N GLY A 43 11.22 17.01 17.46
CA GLY A 43 10.49 18.17 17.97
C GLY A 43 9.13 18.31 17.30
N VAL A 44 8.47 17.18 17.00
CA VAL A 44 7.17 17.20 16.34
C VAL A 44 6.13 17.73 17.33
N PRO A 45 5.43 18.84 17.05
CA PRO A 45 4.43 19.42 17.96
C PRO A 45 3.25 18.46 18.26
N LEU A 46 3.13 17.37 17.51
CA LEU A 46 2.01 16.44 17.53
C LEU A 46 1.76 15.72 18.86
N PHE A 47 2.65 15.74 19.85
CA PHE A 47 2.41 15.02 21.11
C PHE A 47 2.22 15.92 22.33
N GLU A 48 2.89 17.06 22.38
CA GLU A 48 2.68 18.04 23.46
C GLU A 48 1.51 19.00 23.16
N ASP A 49 1.21 19.28 21.88
CA ASP A 49 0.11 20.19 21.51
C ASP A 49 -1.25 19.49 21.38
N ILE A 50 -1.29 18.16 21.29
CA ILE A 50 -2.54 17.38 21.36
C ILE A 50 -2.88 17.12 22.83
N ILE A 51 -2.95 18.18 23.62
CA ILE A 51 -3.70 18.14 24.88
C ILE A 51 -5.17 18.07 24.47
N TYR A 52 -5.73 16.86 24.56
CA TYR A 52 -7.14 16.54 24.33
C TYR A 52 -8.06 17.67 24.82
N GLY A 53 -8.68 18.38 23.87
CA GLY A 53 -9.79 19.29 24.15
C GLY A 53 -9.58 20.77 23.80
N ARG A 54 -8.40 21.22 23.37
CA ARG A 54 -8.24 22.62 22.93
C ARG A 54 -8.44 22.77 21.42
N SER A 55 -9.48 23.48 21.01
CA SER A 55 -9.64 23.90 19.61
C SER A 55 -8.48 24.83 19.24
N PHE A 56 -7.52 24.33 18.46
CA PHE A 56 -6.52 25.21 17.86
C PHE A 56 -7.22 26.01 16.75
N LYS A 57 -7.12 27.34 16.83
CA LYS A 57 -7.58 28.19 15.74
C LYS A 57 -6.58 28.02 14.61
N THR A 58 -6.95 27.25 13.58
CA THR A 58 -6.21 27.28 12.31
C THR A 58 -6.22 28.72 11.83
N VAL A 59 -5.08 29.40 11.91
CA VAL A 59 -4.93 30.68 11.23
C VAL A 59 -5.14 30.35 9.76
N LEU A 60 -6.11 31.01 9.12
CA LEU A 60 -6.27 30.98 7.68
C LEU A 60 -5.03 31.68 7.10
N GLY A 61 -3.91 30.94 7.02
CA GLY A 61 -2.74 31.40 6.33
C GLY A 61 -3.20 31.69 4.91
N LYS A 62 -3.07 32.94 4.47
CA LYS A 62 -3.18 33.28 3.07
C LYS A 62 -2.02 32.57 2.38
N ARG A 63 -2.23 31.29 2.05
CA ARG A 63 -1.41 30.57 1.10
C ARG A 63 -1.67 31.27 -0.22
N THR A 64 -0.89 32.31 -0.50
CA THR A 64 -0.54 32.65 -1.88
C THR A 64 0.36 31.51 -2.35
N GLU A 65 -0.20 30.30 -2.43
CA GLU A 65 0.39 29.27 -3.25
C GLU A 65 0.07 29.75 -4.66
N GLU A 66 1.04 30.45 -5.25
CA GLU A 66 1.10 30.74 -6.68
C GLU A 66 1.25 29.40 -7.40
N PHE A 67 0.22 28.56 -7.37
CA PHE A 67 0.15 27.42 -8.26
C PHE A 67 0.00 28.01 -9.65
N LEU A 68 1.12 28.08 -10.37
CA LEU A 68 1.09 28.25 -11.81
C LEU A 68 0.20 27.12 -12.34
N LEU A 69 -0.98 27.50 -12.84
CA LEU A 69 -1.87 26.56 -13.50
C LEU A 69 -1.09 25.93 -14.66
N PRO A 70 -1.24 24.62 -14.88
CA PRO A 70 -0.52 23.95 -15.95
C PRO A 70 -0.86 24.61 -17.29
N THR A 71 0.18 24.92 -18.06
CA THR A 71 0.05 25.51 -19.40
C THR A 71 -0.71 24.55 -20.31
N ALA A 72 -1.42 25.07 -21.32
CA ALA A 72 -2.17 24.25 -22.27
C ALA A 72 -1.29 23.16 -22.94
N GLU A 73 -0.03 23.49 -23.26
CA GLU A 73 0.94 22.55 -23.84
C GLU A 73 1.29 21.39 -22.88
N MET A 74 1.38 21.65 -21.57
CA MET A 74 1.62 20.59 -20.58
C MET A 74 0.44 19.63 -20.51
N ILE A 75 -0.79 20.17 -20.52
CA ILE A 75 -2.00 19.36 -20.50
C ILE A 75 -2.10 18.48 -21.76
N GLU A 76 -1.74 19.02 -22.93
CA GLU A 76 -1.76 18.25 -24.18
C GLU A 76 -0.71 17.14 -24.21
N THR A 77 0.50 17.40 -23.72
CA THR A 77 1.57 16.40 -23.65
C THR A 77 1.23 15.27 -22.67
N GLU A 78 0.68 15.59 -21.50
CA GLU A 78 0.19 14.58 -20.55
C GLU A 78 -0.96 13.75 -21.14
N ARG A 79 -1.92 14.38 -21.83
CA ARG A 79 -3.00 13.66 -22.52
C ARG A 79 -2.48 12.70 -23.58
N ALA A 80 -1.51 13.14 -24.39
CA ALA A 80 -0.90 12.29 -25.40
C ALA A 80 -0.15 11.10 -24.79
N PHE A 81 0.52 11.31 -23.65
CA PHE A 81 1.18 10.25 -22.90
C PHE A 81 0.17 9.23 -22.34
N GLU A 82 -0.90 9.68 -21.69
CA GLU A 82 -1.93 8.79 -21.15
C GLU A 82 -2.65 8.00 -22.25
N LEU A 83 -2.92 8.61 -23.41
CA LEU A 83 -3.51 7.88 -24.55
C LEU A 83 -2.59 6.77 -25.06
N LYS A 84 -1.27 6.97 -25.09
CA LYS A 84 -0.31 5.91 -25.45
C LYS A 84 -0.34 4.78 -24.42
N ARG A 85 -0.31 5.14 -23.13
CA ARG A 85 -0.37 4.17 -22.02
C ARG A 85 -1.64 3.33 -22.05
N LEU A 86 -2.80 3.93 -22.31
CA LEU A 86 -4.08 3.22 -22.44
C LEU A 86 -4.07 2.23 -23.60
N LYS A 87 -3.56 2.64 -24.78
CA LYS A 87 -3.43 1.75 -25.93
C LYS A 87 -2.54 0.53 -25.64
N GLU A 88 -1.42 0.72 -24.93
CA GLU A 88 -0.57 -0.41 -24.51
C GLU A 88 -1.29 -1.38 -23.57
N ILE A 89 -2.09 -0.86 -22.64
CA ILE A 89 -2.88 -1.68 -21.71
C ILE A 89 -3.94 -2.48 -22.48
N GLU A 90 -4.64 -1.85 -23.42
CA GLU A 90 -5.64 -2.52 -24.27
C GLU A 90 -5.01 -3.64 -25.10
N LEU A 91 -3.85 -3.40 -25.71
CA LEU A 91 -3.14 -4.44 -26.46
C LEU A 91 -2.75 -5.63 -25.57
N ARG A 92 -2.27 -5.38 -24.35
CA ARG A 92 -1.94 -6.45 -23.39
C ARG A 92 -3.17 -7.22 -22.94
N LYS A 93 -4.29 -6.54 -22.71
CA LYS A 93 -5.57 -7.19 -22.38
C LYS A 93 -6.04 -8.07 -23.52
N ASN A 94 -6.06 -7.56 -24.75
CA ASN A 94 -6.47 -8.32 -25.94
C ASN A 94 -5.57 -9.54 -26.16
N ALA A 95 -4.25 -9.40 -25.98
CA ALA A 95 -3.33 -10.54 -26.04
C ALA A 95 -3.61 -11.57 -24.92
N GLY A 96 -3.89 -11.10 -23.71
CA GLY A 96 -4.28 -11.95 -22.58
C GLY A 96 -5.58 -12.71 -22.85
N ASP A 97 -6.59 -12.05 -23.41
CA ASP A 97 -7.89 -12.65 -23.75
C ASP A 97 -7.75 -13.68 -24.88
N GLN A 98 -6.93 -13.41 -25.90
CA GLN A 98 -6.61 -14.37 -26.95
C GLN A 98 -5.90 -15.61 -26.40
N VAL A 99 -4.89 -15.42 -25.54
CA VAL A 99 -4.21 -16.52 -24.86
C VAL A 99 -5.19 -17.32 -24.01
N GLN A 100 -6.06 -16.65 -23.25
CA GLN A 100 -7.07 -17.30 -22.43
C GLN A 100 -8.07 -18.10 -23.28
N ALA A 101 -8.53 -17.56 -24.42
CA ALA A 101 -9.40 -18.27 -25.34
C ALA A 101 -8.74 -19.54 -25.90
N LEU A 102 -7.50 -19.41 -26.40
CA LEU A 102 -6.71 -20.55 -26.89
C LEU A 102 -6.45 -21.63 -25.81
N LEU A 103 -6.34 -21.22 -24.55
CA LEU A 103 -6.18 -22.13 -23.41
C LEU A 103 -7.49 -22.77 -22.96
N LYS A 104 -8.63 -22.06 -23.06
CA LYS A 104 -9.96 -22.60 -22.72
C LYS A 104 -10.38 -23.73 -23.65
N ASP A 105 -10.06 -23.61 -24.94
CA ASP A 105 -10.38 -24.65 -25.94
C ASP A 105 -9.50 -25.90 -25.79
N LYS A 106 -8.31 -25.74 -25.19
CA LYS A 106 -7.45 -26.85 -24.83
C LYS A 106 -7.88 -27.41 -23.49
N LYS A 107 -8.46 -28.62 -23.48
CA LYS A 107 -8.57 -29.46 -22.27
C LYS A 107 -7.17 -29.86 -21.80
N PHE A 108 -6.38 -28.92 -21.27
CA PHE A 108 -5.22 -29.27 -20.49
C PHE A 108 -5.73 -30.11 -19.33
N GLY A 109 -5.29 -31.37 -19.30
CA GLY A 109 -5.65 -32.31 -18.26
C GLY A 109 -5.39 -31.65 -16.92
N LEU A 110 -6.48 -31.22 -16.27
CA LEU A 110 -6.51 -30.94 -14.85
C LEU A 110 -5.68 -32.03 -14.22
N ARG A 111 -4.59 -31.67 -13.53
CA ARG A 111 -3.86 -32.63 -12.70
C ARG A 111 -4.91 -33.21 -11.77
N ARG A 112 -5.38 -34.40 -12.10
CA ARG A 112 -6.32 -35.11 -11.24
C ARG A 112 -5.55 -35.32 -9.94
N PRO A 113 -6.15 -34.99 -8.78
CA PRO A 113 -5.52 -35.35 -7.52
C PRO A 113 -5.20 -36.84 -7.58
N LEU A 114 -3.97 -37.19 -7.20
CA LEU A 114 -3.55 -38.59 -7.13
C LEU A 114 -4.57 -39.35 -6.27
N PRO A 115 -5.07 -40.51 -6.73
CA PRO A 115 -6.02 -41.28 -5.93
C PRO A 115 -5.38 -41.68 -4.59
N PRO A 116 -6.16 -41.77 -3.50
CA PRO A 116 -5.65 -42.18 -2.20
C PRO A 116 -5.07 -43.59 -2.28
N LYS A 117 -3.93 -43.82 -1.62
CA LYS A 117 -3.32 -45.15 -1.50
C LYS A 117 -4.23 -46.04 -0.64
N LYS A 118 -4.50 -47.26 -1.12
CA LYS A 118 -5.17 -48.32 -0.36
C LYS A 118 -4.31 -48.81 0.79
#